data_AF-A0A558DRP8-F1
#
_entry.id   AF-A0A558DRP8-F1
#
_cell.length_a   1.000
_cell.length_b   1.000
_cell.length_c   1.000
_cell.angle_alpha   90.00
_cell.angle_beta   90.00
_cell.angle_gamma   90.00
#
_symmetry.space_group_name_H-M   'P 1'
#
loop_
_entity.id
_entity.type
_entity.pdbx_description
1 polymer ?
#
loop_
_entity_poly.entity_id
_entity_poly.type
_entity_poly.pdbx_seq_one_letter_code
_entity_poly.pdbx_strand_id
1 'polypeptide(L)'
;MKENQNGFDVLDFDQWAVLAKNDPEAFELHRAQILNEVIAQAPAHSARRLKGIQFHVAMLRDHAKHPLGACMKISSMMLDSLFSEMPQAVSVLTQNEEP
;
A
#
# COMPACT_ATOMS: atom_id res chain seq x y z
N MET A 1 -8.74 -18.50 14.06
CA MET A 1 -9.16 -17.50 13.05
C MET A 1 -9.60 -16.27 13.82
N LYS A 2 -8.79 -15.21 13.87
CA LYS A 2 -9.17 -13.96 14.54
C LYS A 2 -9.85 -13.10 13.49
N GLU A 3 -11.12 -12.75 13.75
CA GLU A 3 -11.87 -11.76 12.98
C GLU A 3 -11.06 -10.45 12.94
N ASN A 4 -10.73 -9.99 11.74
CA ASN A 4 -10.09 -8.70 11.54
C ASN A 4 -11.12 -7.60 11.83
N GLN A 5 -10.83 -6.76 12.83
CA GLN A 5 -11.68 -5.64 13.28
C GLN A 5 -11.64 -4.41 12.34
N ASN A 6 -11.31 -4.59 11.07
CA ASN A 6 -11.53 -3.61 10.02
C ASN A 6 -12.59 -4.19 9.10
N GLY A 7 -13.63 -3.44 8.75
CA GLY A 7 -14.80 -3.90 7.97
C GLY A 7 -14.52 -4.28 6.50
N PHE A 8 -13.37 -4.91 6.23
CA PHE A 8 -12.94 -5.47 4.97
C PHE A 8 -12.64 -6.95 5.21
N ASP A 9 -13.15 -7.82 4.35
CA ASP A 9 -12.89 -9.27 4.40
C ASP A 9 -11.48 -9.54 3.86
N VAL A 10 -10.47 -9.18 4.66
CA VAL A 10 -9.06 -9.25 4.27
C VAL A 10 -8.51 -10.61 4.65
N LEU A 11 -8.09 -11.38 3.63
CA LEU A 11 -7.31 -12.59 3.79
C LEU A 11 -6.09 -12.33 4.70
N ASP A 12 -5.70 -13.31 5.50
CA ASP A 12 -4.45 -13.22 6.24
C ASP A 12 -3.22 -13.33 5.30
N PHE A 13 -2.03 -13.03 5.84
CA PHE A 13 -0.80 -13.02 5.04
C PHE A 13 -0.55 -14.37 4.35
N ASP A 14 -0.75 -15.48 5.06
CA ASP A 14 -0.49 -16.83 4.55
C ASP A 14 -1.43 -17.16 3.38
N GLN A 15 -2.70 -16.78 3.49
CA GLN A 15 -3.70 -16.92 2.43
C GLN A 15 -3.32 -16.10 1.18
N TRP A 16 -2.88 -14.85 1.35
CA TRP A 16 -2.39 -14.03 0.25
C TRP A 16 -1.15 -14.62 -0.41
N ALA A 17 -0.21 -15.16 0.37
CA ALA A 17 1.00 -15.79 -0.15
C ALA A 17 0.69 -17.07 -0.95
N VAL A 18 -0.25 -17.89 -0.47
CA VAL A 18 -0.74 -19.07 -1.18
C VAL A 18 -1.43 -18.67 -2.48
N LEU A 19 -2.31 -17.66 -2.44
CA LEU A 19 -3.01 -17.16 -3.63
C LEU A 19 -2.02 -16.63 -4.68
N ALA A 20 -1.07 -15.78 -4.28
CA ALA A 20 -0.06 -15.24 -5.18
C ALA A 20 0.81 -16.31 -5.86
N LYS A 21 1.07 -17.43 -5.17
CA LYS A 21 1.88 -18.52 -5.69
C LYS A 21 1.10 -19.41 -6.67
N ASN A 22 -0.17 -19.69 -6.36
CA ASN A 22 -0.97 -20.66 -7.11
C ASN A 22 -1.76 -20.02 -8.25
N ASP A 23 -2.23 -18.79 -8.07
CA ASP A 23 -3.01 -18.03 -9.04
C ASP A 23 -2.71 -16.52 -8.95
N PRO A 24 -1.66 -16.05 -9.66
CA PRO A 24 -1.27 -14.64 -9.67
C PRO A 24 -2.34 -13.70 -10.24
N GLU A 25 -3.19 -14.16 -11.15
CA GLU A 25 -4.27 -13.34 -11.72
C GLU A 25 -5.39 -13.13 -10.70
N ALA A 26 -5.81 -14.19 -10.01
CA ALA A 26 -6.79 -14.09 -8.93
C ALA A 26 -6.27 -13.21 -7.78
N PHE A 27 -4.97 -13.29 -7.47
CA PHE A 27 -4.33 -12.38 -6.51
C PHE A 27 -4.50 -10.91 -6.92
N GLU A 28 -4.15 -10.56 -8.16
CA GLU A 28 -4.22 -9.17 -8.61
C GLU A 28 -5.66 -8.67 -8.72
N LEU A 29 -6.61 -9.53 -9.10
CA LEU A 29 -8.04 -9.22 -9.10
C LEU A 29 -8.54 -8.90 -7.68
N HIS A 30 -8.26 -9.79 -6.72
CA HIS A 30 -8.71 -9.63 -5.34
C HIS A 30 -8.08 -8.39 -4.68
N ARG A 31 -6.79 -8.14 -4.96
CA ARG A 31 -6.09 -6.93 -4.50
C ARG A 31 -6.75 -5.67 -5.04
N ALA A 32 -7.11 -5.64 -6.32
CA ALA A 32 -7.76 -4.49 -6.94
C ALA A 32 -9.16 -4.24 -6.36
N GLN A 33 -9.92 -5.29 -6.06
CA GLN A 33 -11.24 -5.20 -5.43
C GLN A 33 -11.17 -4.52 -4.06
N ILE A 34 -10.31 -5.02 -3.17
CA ILE A 34 -10.14 -4.46 -1.81
C ILE A 34 -9.71 -2.99 -1.87
N LEU A 35 -8.76 -2.66 -2.75
CA LEU A 35 -8.31 -1.27 -2.89
C LEU A 35 -9.42 -0.35 -3.42
N ASN A 36 -10.24 -0.83 -4.36
CA ASN A 36 -11.38 -0.07 -4.86
C ASN A 36 -12.45 0.15 -3.78
N GLU A 37 -12.71 -0.85 -2.92
CA GLU A 37 -13.62 -0.72 -1.78
C GLU A 37 -13.12 0.32 -0.78
N VAL A 38 -11.83 0.29 -0.44
CA VAL A 38 -11.20 1.30 0.44
C VAL A 38 -11.36 2.71 -0.15
N ILE A 39 -11.11 2.86 -1.46
CA ILE A 39 -11.25 4.15 -2.15
C ILE A 39 -12.72 4.60 -2.21
N ALA A 40 -13.66 3.67 -2.38
CA ALA A 40 -15.09 3.97 -2.43
C ALA A 40 -15.65 4.45 -1.08
N GLN A 41 -15.09 3.96 0.03
CA GLN A 41 -15.46 4.40 1.38
C GLN A 41 -14.79 5.73 1.79
N ALA A 42 -13.82 6.22 1.02
CA ALA A 42 -13.12 7.46 1.33
C ALA A 42 -14.01 8.70 1.12
N PRO A 43 -13.84 9.76 1.94
CA PRO A 43 -14.51 11.05 1.73
C PRO A 43 -14.28 11.62 0.32
N ALA A 44 -15.28 12.33 -0.22
CA ALA A 44 -15.24 12.85 -1.58
C ALA A 44 -14.00 13.73 -1.88
N HIS A 45 -13.51 14.47 -0.88
CA HIS A 45 -12.34 15.33 -1.01
C HIS A 45 -11.02 14.54 -1.18
N SER A 46 -10.93 13.31 -0.66
CA SER A 46 -9.73 12.47 -0.72
C SER A 46 -9.82 11.37 -1.78
N ALA A 47 -11.03 10.94 -2.16
CA ALA A 47 -11.25 9.89 -3.16
C ALA A 47 -10.53 10.15 -4.49
N ARG A 48 -10.51 11.40 -4.98
CA ARG A 48 -9.79 11.76 -6.21
C ARG A 48 -8.28 11.55 -6.09
N ARG A 49 -7.69 12.01 -4.99
CA ARG A 49 -6.25 11.86 -4.72
C ARG A 49 -5.88 10.39 -4.55
N LEU A 50 -6.70 9.62 -3.82
CA LEU A 50 -6.48 8.19 -3.62
C LEU A 50 -6.50 7.39 -4.93
N LYS A 51 -7.43 7.69 -5.85
CA LYS A 51 -7.43 7.09 -7.20
C LYS A 51 -6.14 7.36 -7.96
N GLY A 52 -5.63 8.60 -7.89
CA GLY A 52 -4.35 8.97 -8.50
C GLY A 52 -3.17 8.20 -7.91
N ILE A 53 -3.10 8.10 -6.58
CA ILE A 53 -2.06 7.33 -5.88
C ILE A 53 -2.14 5.84 -6.25
N GLN A 54 -3.34 5.26 -6.24
CA GLN A 54 -3.57 3.87 -6.63
C GLN A 54 -3.09 3.58 -8.06
N PHE A 55 -3.41 4.47 -9.00
CA PHE A 55 -2.95 4.36 -10.38
C PHE A 55 -1.42 4.41 -10.47
N HIS A 56 -0.78 5.36 -9.77
CA HIS A 56 0.68 5.47 -9.77
C HIS A 56 1.34 4.22 -9.19
N VAL A 57 0.84 3.70 -8.06
CA VAL A 57 1.35 2.46 -7.45
C VAL A 57 1.18 1.27 -8.39
N ALA A 58 0.04 1.16 -9.08
CA ALA A 58 -0.18 0.09 -10.05
C ALA A 58 0.82 0.15 -11.22
N MET A 59 1.02 1.33 -11.81
CA MET A 59 2.00 1.54 -12.88
C MET A 59 3.44 1.26 -12.43
N LEU A 60 3.79 1.63 -11.19
CA LEU A 60 5.10 1.35 -10.60
C LEU A 60 5.35 -0.16 -10.46
N ARG A 61 4.33 -0.93 -10.06
CA ARG A 61 4.40 -2.39 -9.96
C ARG A 61 4.53 -3.05 -11.33
N ASP A 62 3.71 -2.61 -12.29
CA ASP A 62 3.68 -3.16 -13.66
C ASP A 62 5.01 -2.97 -14.39
N HIS A 63 5.61 -1.78 -14.28
CA HIS A 63 6.91 -1.48 -14.91
C HIS A 63 8.14 -1.95 -14.12
N ALA A 64 7.97 -2.48 -12.91
CA ALA A 64 9.11 -2.93 -12.13
C ALA A 64 9.66 -4.25 -12.68
N LYS A 65 10.98 -4.29 -12.90
CA LYS A 65 11.68 -5.50 -13.35
C LYS A 65 11.56 -6.68 -12.38
N HIS A 66 11.25 -6.41 -11.11
CA HIS A 66 11.13 -7.39 -10.04
C HIS A 66 10.31 -6.81 -8.86
N PRO A 67 9.56 -7.62 -8.10
CA PRO A 67 8.64 -7.16 -7.06
C PRO A 67 9.30 -6.35 -5.94
N LEU A 68 10.52 -6.72 -5.54
CA LEU A 68 11.26 -6.00 -4.50
C LEU A 68 11.60 -4.56 -4.93
N GLY A 69 11.93 -4.36 -6.21
CA GLY A 69 12.19 -3.03 -6.74
C GLY A 69 10.94 -2.14 -6.72
N ALA A 70 9.75 -2.70 -6.98
CA ALA A 70 8.50 -1.97 -6.81
C ALA A 70 8.28 -1.59 -5.34
N CYS A 71 8.49 -2.54 -4.42
CA CYS A 71 8.35 -2.32 -2.98
C CYS A 71 9.23 -1.16 -2.50
N MET A 72 10.52 -1.16 -2.84
CA MET A 72 11.44 -0.09 -2.48
C MET A 72 10.99 1.28 -3.00
N LYS A 73 10.54 1.36 -4.25
CA LYS A 73 10.06 2.61 -4.84
C LYS A 73 8.79 3.13 -4.15
N ILE A 74 7.85 2.24 -3.86
CA ILE A 74 6.61 2.59 -3.14
C ILE A 74 6.96 3.09 -1.74
N SER A 75 7.84 2.39 -1.01
CA SER A 75 8.31 2.83 0.31
C SER A 75 9.01 4.18 0.26
N SER A 76 9.83 4.45 -0.77
CA SER A 76 10.43 5.77 -0.98
C SER A 76 9.37 6.85 -1.14
N MET A 77 8.37 6.63 -2.00
CA MET A 77 7.30 7.61 -2.22
C MET A 77 6.49 7.90 -0.94
N MET A 78 6.26 6.88 -0.11
CA MET A 78 5.61 7.03 1.20
C MET A 78 6.47 7.86 2.15
N LEU A 79 7.77 7.56 2.22
CA LEU A 79 8.74 8.31 3.03
C LEU A 79 8.85 9.77 2.56
N ASP A 80 8.99 10.03 1.26
CA ASP A 80 9.06 11.37 0.69
C ASP A 80 7.83 12.21 1.06
N SER A 81 6.65 11.59 1.06
CA SER A 81 5.40 12.23 1.51
C SER A 81 5.44 12.55 3.00
N LEU A 82 5.96 11.64 3.84
CA LEU A 82 6.12 11.87 5.26
C LEU A 82 7.10 13.02 5.56
N PHE A 83 8.26 13.01 4.89
CA PHE A 83 9.31 14.03 5.05
C PHE A 83 8.85 15.42 4.58
N SER A 84 8.02 15.49 3.54
CA SER A 84 7.49 16.75 3.02
C SER A 84 6.27 17.28 3.78
N GLU A 85 5.36 16.40 4.22
CA GLU A 85 4.09 16.81 4.86
C GLU A 85 4.17 16.88 6.40
N MET A 86 5.11 16.18 7.05
CA MET A 86 5.28 16.20 8.52
C MET A 86 6.75 16.30 8.96
N PRO A 87 7.42 17.45 8.75
CA PRO A 87 8.82 17.65 9.14
C PRO A 87 9.09 17.40 10.64
N GLN A 88 8.09 17.64 11.50
CA GLN A 88 8.17 17.43 12.94
C GLN A 88 8.05 15.96 13.38
N ALA A 89 7.42 15.10 12.58
CA ALA A 89 7.36 13.66 12.88
C ALA A 89 8.70 12.98 12.56
N VAL A 90 9.40 13.51 11.56
CA VAL A 90 10.74 13.07 11.16
C VAL A 90 11.75 13.30 12.26
N SER A 91 11.74 14.48 12.89
CA SER A 91 12.72 14.81 13.92
C SER A 91 12.69 13.78 15.06
N VAL A 92 11.50 13.32 15.47
CA VAL A 92 11.32 12.27 16.49
C VAL A 92 11.93 10.92 16.07
N LEU A 93 11.84 10.57 14.78
CA LEU A 93 12.39 9.32 14.24
C LEU A 93 13.91 9.36 14.08
N THR A 94 14.50 10.55 13.92
CA THR A 94 15.94 10.73 13.75
C THR A 94 16.70 11.09 15.04
N GLN A 95 16.03 11.24 16.19
CA GLN A 95 16.70 11.58 17.47
C GLN A 95 17.51 10.42 18.09
N ASN A 96 17.62 9.26 17.44
CA ASN A 96 18.31 8.08 17.97
C ASN A 96 19.64 7.75 17.26
N GLU A 97 20.17 8.65 16.43
CA GLU A 97 21.51 8.53 15.83
C GLU A 97 22.44 9.63 16.38
N GLU A 98 22.83 9.52 17.65
CA GLU A 98 24.08 10.11 18.16
C GLU A 98 24.99 8.97 18.65
N PRO A 99 26.28 8.96 18.27
CA PRO A 99 27.38 8.73 19.21
C PRO A 99 27.79 10.02 19.93
#